data_AF-A0A2N6F5M2-F1
#
_entry.id   AF-A0A2N6F5M2-F1
#
_cell.length_a   1.000
_cell.length_b   1.000
_cell.length_c   1.000
_cell.angle_alpha   90.00
_cell.angle_beta   90.00
_cell.angle_gamma   90.00
#
_symmetry.space_group_name_H-M   'P 1'
#
loop_
_entity.id
_entity.type
_entity.pdbx_description
1 polymer ?
#
loop_
_entity_poly.entity_id
_entity_poly.type
_entity_poly.pdbx_seq_one_letter_code
_entity_poly.pdbx_strand_id
1 'polypeptide(L)' 'MTREQFKTLCETTEIGTSMNFTYRDLEIRGKFIGCAEDAFIIEANGKAIFWPWDLCDYRKSSYPTPSYS' A
#
# COMPACT_ATOMS: atom_id res chain seq x y z
N MET A 1 3.24 -8.10 6.90
CA MET A 1 3.89 -6.88 7.43
C MET A 1 3.79 -6.86 8.96
N THR A 2 4.65 -6.15 9.72
CA THR A 2 4.49 -6.00 11.19
C THR A 2 3.64 -4.77 11.56
N ARG A 3 3.11 -4.73 12.81
CA ARG A 3 2.31 -3.59 13.30
C ARG A 3 3.08 -2.26 13.34
N GLU A 4 4.39 -2.31 13.60
CA GLU A 4 5.25 -1.13 13.55
C GLU A 4 5.41 -0.60 12.12
N GLN A 5 5.62 -1.50 11.15
CA GLN A 5 5.68 -1.14 9.73
C GLN A 5 4.36 -0.56 9.24
N PHE A 6 3.21 -1.10 9.69
CA PHE A 6 1.89 -0.52 9.42
C PHE A 6 1.81 0.92 9.89
N LYS A 7 2.17 1.16 11.16
CA LYS A 7 2.10 2.48 11.78
C LYS A 7 2.99 3.49 11.06
N THR A 8 4.24 3.12 10.76
CA THR A 8 5.14 3.97 9.99
C THR A 8 4.59 4.28 8.60
N LEU A 9 4.02 3.29 7.91
CA LEU A 9 3.43 3.51 6.58
C LEU A 9 2.28 4.51 6.67
N CYS A 10 1.40 4.38 7.67
CA CYS A 10 0.29 5.29 7.89
C CYS A 10 0.72 6.72 8.24
N GLU A 11 1.83 6.88 8.96
CA GLU A 11 2.35 8.20 9.37
C GLU A 11 3.17 8.88 8.27
N THR A 12 3.77 8.10 7.36
CA THR A 12 4.69 8.62 6.33
C THR A 12 4.07 8.73 4.94
N THR A 13 2.98 8.02 4.67
CA THR A 13 2.35 8.02 3.35
C THR A 13 1.35 9.15 3.24
N GLU A 14 1.56 10.06 2.29
CA GLU A 14 0.62 11.14 2.02
C GLU A 14 -0.64 10.64 1.30
N ILE A 15 -1.78 11.25 1.60
CA ILE A 15 -3.05 11.00 0.90
C ILE A 15 -2.87 11.33 -0.58
N GLY A 16 -3.28 10.42 -1.45
CA GLY A 16 -3.13 10.52 -2.91
C GLY A 16 -1.89 9.80 -3.44
N THR A 17 -0.99 9.31 -2.58
CA THR A 17 0.19 8.54 -3.00
C THR A 17 -0.24 7.29 -3.76
N SER A 18 0.28 7.13 -4.98
CA SER A 18 0.01 5.92 -5.76
C SER A 18 0.79 4.74 -5.20
N MET A 19 0.08 3.66 -4.90
CA MET A 19 0.63 2.45 -4.30
C MET A 19 0.13 1.21 -5.05
N ASN A 20 1.00 0.22 -5.13
CA ASN A 20 0.63 -1.12 -5.60
C ASN A 20 0.56 -2.03 -4.38
N PHE A 21 -0.57 -2.71 -4.24
CA PHE A 21 -0.84 -3.67 -3.18
C PHE A 21 -0.96 -5.05 -3.81
N THR A 22 -0.27 -6.03 -3.23
CA THR A 22 -0.28 -7.40 -3.72
C THR A 22 -0.73 -8.35 -2.61
N TYR A 23 -1.72 -9.20 -2.89
CA TYR A 23 -2.16 -10.26 -1.99
C TYR A 23 -2.50 -11.52 -2.76
N ARG A 24 -1.83 -12.64 -2.45
CA ARG A 24 -2.10 -13.97 -3.04
C ARG A 24 -2.39 -13.89 -4.56
N ASP A 25 -1.48 -13.25 -5.28
CA ASP A 25 -1.51 -13.06 -6.74
C ASP A 25 -2.49 -12.01 -7.29
N LEU A 26 -3.24 -11.31 -6.43
CA LEU A 26 -4.00 -10.11 -6.80
C LEU A 26 -3.12 -8.88 -6.63
N GLU A 27 -2.84 -8.18 -7.74
CA GLU A 27 -2.23 -6.85 -7.71
C GLU A 27 -3.31 -5.78 -7.91
N ILE A 28 -3.44 -4.89 -6.93
CA ILE A 28 -4.31 -3.72 -7.02
C ILE A 28 -3.43 -2.48 -6.98
N ARG A 29 -3.59 -1.66 -8.02
CA ARG A 29 -3.03 -0.32 -8.05
C ARG A 29 -4.10 0.69 -7.62
N GLY A 30 -3.78 1.48 -6.61
CA GLY A 30 -4.69 2.48 -6.07
C GLY A 30 -3.95 3.67 -5.49
N LYS A 31 -4.70 4.68 -5.07
CA LYS A 31 -4.19 5.81 -4.30
C LYS A 31 -4.43 5.58 -2.82
N PHE A 32 -3.43 5.80 -2.00
CA PHE A 32 -3.60 5.78 -0.56
C PHE A 32 -4.55 6.91 -0.13
N ILE A 33 -5.61 6.58 0.59
CA ILE A 33 -6.54 7.57 1.15
C ILE A 33 -6.25 7.79 2.64
N GLY A 34 -5.83 6.75 3.34
CA GLY A 34 -5.56 6.81 4.77
C GLY A 34 -5.46 5.43 5.40
N CYS A 35 -5.42 5.41 6.73
CA CYS A 35 -5.42 4.17 7.51
C CYS A 35 -6.59 4.13 8.49
N ALA A 36 -7.16 2.94 8.62
CA ALA A 36 -8.03 2.54 9.72
C ALA A 36 -7.21 1.77 10.76
N GLU A 37 -7.83 1.36 11.87
CA GLU A 37 -7.16 0.69 12.98
C GLU A 37 -6.40 -0.58 12.55
N ASP A 38 -6.99 -1.36 11.65
CA ASP A 38 -6.44 -2.64 11.16
C ASP A 38 -6.38 -2.76 9.62
N ALA A 39 -6.51 -1.65 8.89
CA ALA A 39 -6.48 -1.68 7.43
C ALA A 39 -5.98 -0.36 6.81
N PHE A 40 -5.43 -0.44 5.60
CA PHE A 40 -5.24 0.73 4.75
C PHE A 40 -6.50 0.98 3.93
N ILE A 41 -6.75 2.23 3.60
CA ILE A 41 -7.84 2.63 2.72
C ILE A 41 -7.22 3.09 1.41
N ILE A 42 -7.62 2.47 0.32
CA ILE A 42 -7.10 2.75 -1.01
C ILE A 42 -8.23 3.09 -1.97
N GLU A 43 -8.02 4.08 -2.81
CA GLU A 43 -8.91 4.39 -3.92
C GLU A 43 -8.44 3.62 -5.17
N ALA A 44 -9.24 2.67 -5.63
CA ALA A 44 -9.00 2.01 -6.91
C ALA A 44 -10.29 2.00 -7.73
N ASN A 45 -10.20 2.38 -9.01
CA ASN A 45 -11.34 2.43 -9.93
C ASN A 45 -12.55 3.26 -9.40
N GLY A 46 -12.27 4.36 -8.68
CA GLY A 46 -13.29 5.23 -8.09
C GLY A 46 -14.02 4.62 -6.89
N LYS A 47 -13.51 3.53 -6.31
CA LYS A 47 -14.04 2.90 -5.10
C LYS A 47 -12.98 2.91 -4.00
N ALA A 48 -13.41 3.18 -2.78
CA ALA A 48 -12.60 2.96 -1.59
C ALA A 48 -12.59 1.45 -1.27
N ILE A 49 -11.40 0.89 -1.12
CA ILE A 49 -11.15 -0.50 -0.75
C ILE A 49 -10.44 -0.49 0.60
N PHE A 50 -10.94 -1.31 1.53
CA PHE A 50 -10.29 -1.57 2.80
C PHE A 50 -9.36 -2.76 2.63
N TRP A 51 -8.08 -2.53 2.87
CA TRP A 51 -7.04 -3.52 2.70
C TRP A 51 -6.42 -3.89 4.05
N PRO A 52 -6.72 -5.07 4.61
CA PRO A 52 -6.19 -5.49 5.89
C PRO A 52 -4.66 -5.54 5.88
N TRP A 53 -4.02 -5.03 6.93
CA TRP A 53 -2.56 -4.92 6.97
C TRP A 53 -1.85 -6.26 7.19
N ASP A 54 -2.54 -7.19 7.84
CA ASP A 54 -2.11 -8.57 8.10
C ASP A 54 -2.03 -9.39 6.81
N LEU A 55 -2.91 -9.09 5.85
CA LEU A 55 -2.91 -9.68 4.51
C LEU A 55 -1.89 -9.03 3.57
N CYS A 56 -1.31 -7.89 3.95
CA CYS A 56 -0.29 -7.24 3.15
C CYS A 56 1.07 -7.93 3.31
N ASP A 57 1.47 -8.65 2.26
CA ASP A 57 2.89 -8.92 2.00
C ASP A 57 3.53 -7.61 1.54
N TYR A 58 3.83 -6.73 2.50
CA TYR A 58 4.64 -5.55 2.27
C TYR A 58 6.05 -6.01 1.88
N ARG A 59 6.25 -6.26 0.58
CA ARG A 59 7.57 -6.28 -0.02
C ARG A 59 7.89 -4.84 -0.34
N LYS A 60 8.88 -4.29 0.35
CA LYS A 60 9.53 -3.04 -0.06
C LYS A 60 10.15 -3.32 -1.43
N SER A 61 9.36 -3.11 -2.48
CA SER A 61 9.82 -3.24 -3.85
C SER A 61 10.73 -2.04 -4.11
N SER A 62 12.00 -2.19 -3.74
CA SER A 62 13.07 -1.43 -4.37
C SER A 62 13.17 -1.97 -5.79
N TYR A 63 12.22 -1.62 -6.65
CA TYR A 63 12.42 -1.75 -8.07
C TYR A 63 13.64 -0.88 -8.39
N PRO A 64 14.78 -1.42 -8.86
CA PRO A 64 15.80 -0.55 -9.41
C PRO A 64 15.15 0.15 -10.59
N THR A 65 15.03 1.48 -10.52
CA THR A 65 14.84 2.28 -11.73
C THR A 65 15.98 1.88 -12.67
N PRO A 66 15.70 1.31 -13.86
CA PRO A 66 16.77 0.98 -14.79
C PRO A 66 17.45 2.29 -15.18
N SER A 67 18.66 2.53 -14.65
CA SER A 67 19.54 3.57 -15.15
C SER A 67 20.03 3.10 -16.52
N TYR A 68 19.41 3.59 -17.59
CA TYR A 68 20.04 3.54 -18.90
C TYR A 68 21.28 4.44 -18.83
N SER A 69 22.45 3.80 -18.85
CA SER A 69 23.77 4.42 -19.03
C SER A 69 23.97 4.85 -20.48
#